data_AF-W7PRQ6-F1
#
_entry.id   AF-W7PRQ6-F1
#
_cell.length_a   1.000
_cell.length_b   1.000
_cell.length_c   1.000
_cell.angle_alpha   90.00
_cell.angle_beta   90.00
_cell.angle_gamma   90.00
#
_symmetry.space_group_name_H-M   'P 1'
#
loop_
_entity.id
_entity.type
_entity.pdbx_description
1 polymer ?
#
loop_
_entity_poly.entity_id
_entity_poly.type
_entity_poly.pdbx_seq_one_letter_code
_entity_poly.pdbx_strand_id
1 'polypeptide(L)'
;MASGLLINVLIFLAAAVLIVPVFKRLGLGEVLGYLAAGVVIGPSVLALVPDAEGVLQFSQVGIVLLLFVIGLELKPSRLRVMRKAVFGFGSLQVSVTTLLLALAAWWLGLSPAAALVVGFSLGLCSTPLVLHLLGERKELQTRHGRHAFALLLFQDLAAIPVLAIVPLLAADALMTNGAAPLLREVVLAAGAFAGLIVGGRFLLRPLFHYAAATRSREVFAGTALLVVIGAALLMELAGLSMALGAFIAGVLLADSEYRHNIEADIEPYRGLLLGLFFMAV
;
A
#
# COMPACT_ATOMS: atom_id res chain seq x y z
N MET A 1 -0.17 -31.04 -4.43
CA MET A 1 -0.21 -29.57 -4.59
C MET A 1 -1.38 -28.94 -3.84
N ALA A 2 -2.64 -29.34 -4.08
CA ALA A 2 -3.80 -28.77 -3.35
C ALA A 2 -3.78 -28.99 -1.82
N SER A 3 -3.30 -30.14 -1.35
CA SER A 3 -3.18 -30.44 0.09
C SER A 3 -2.18 -29.54 0.82
N GLY A 4 -1.07 -29.15 0.17
CA GLY A 4 -0.08 -28.24 0.76
C GLY A 4 -0.64 -26.83 0.98
N LEU A 5 -1.41 -26.32 0.02
CA LEU A 5 -2.07 -25.02 0.15
C LEU A 5 -3.08 -25.01 1.30
N LEU A 6 -3.90 -26.06 1.42
CA LEU A 6 -4.89 -26.20 2.50
C LEU A 6 -4.22 -26.29 3.88
N ILE A 7 -3.09 -27.00 3.99
CA ILE A 7 -2.29 -27.06 5.21
C ILE A 7 -1.76 -25.67 5.56
N ASN A 8 -1.19 -24.94 4.61
CA ASN A 8 -0.71 -23.58 4.85
C ASN A 8 -1.85 -22.66 5.33
N VAL A 9 -3.00 -22.69 4.66
CA VAL A 9 -4.18 -21.92 5.06
C VAL A 9 -4.62 -22.27 6.48
N LEU A 10 -4.67 -23.56 6.83
CA LEU A 10 -5.00 -24.00 8.18
C LEU A 10 -4.00 -23.48 9.21
N ILE A 11 -2.71 -23.52 8.90
CA ILE A 11 -1.64 -23.03 9.78
C ILE A 11 -1.76 -21.52 9.99
N PHE A 12 -1.98 -20.73 8.93
CA PHE A 12 -2.21 -19.28 9.04
C PHE A 12 -3.44 -18.97 9.90
N LEU A 13 -4.56 -19.64 9.66
CA LEU A 13 -5.78 -19.44 10.43
C LEU A 13 -5.61 -19.85 11.90
N ALA A 14 -4.97 -20.98 12.17
CA ALA A 14 -4.68 -21.44 13.53
C ALA A 14 -3.76 -20.45 14.26
N ALA A 15 -2.70 -19.98 13.61
CA ALA A 15 -1.79 -19.00 14.17
C ALA A 15 -2.51 -17.68 14.47
N ALA A 16 -3.33 -17.17 13.55
CA ALA A 16 -4.13 -15.97 13.76
C ALA A 16 -5.08 -16.12 14.96
N VAL A 17 -5.82 -17.25 15.05
CA VAL A 17 -6.78 -17.50 16.14
C VAL A 17 -6.10 -17.69 17.49
N LEU A 18 -4.90 -18.27 17.54
CA LEU A 18 -4.21 -18.57 18.80
C LEU A 18 -3.33 -17.42 19.30
N ILE A 19 -2.63 -16.72 18.39
CA ILE A 19 -1.59 -15.74 18.74
C ILE A 19 -2.16 -14.33 18.83
N VAL A 20 -2.98 -13.90 17.86
CA VAL A 20 -3.46 -12.51 17.78
C VAL A 20 -4.29 -12.09 18.99
N PRO A 21 -5.22 -12.92 19.53
CA PRO A 21 -5.95 -12.56 20.73
C PRO A 21 -5.07 -12.36 21.97
N VAL A 22 -3.92 -13.05 22.05
CA VAL A 22 -2.96 -12.88 23.15
C VAL A 22 -2.36 -11.47 23.09
N PHE A 23 -1.89 -11.04 21.92
CA PHE A 23 -1.37 -9.68 21.72
C PHE A 23 -2.42 -8.61 22.01
N LYS A 24 -3.66 -8.82 21.55
CA LYS A 24 -4.78 -7.92 21.84
C LYS A 24 -5.07 -7.80 23.34
N ARG A 25 -5.02 -8.91 24.08
CA ARG A 25 -5.19 -8.92 25.55
C ARG A 25 -4.05 -8.20 26.29
N LEU A 26 -2.84 -8.19 25.73
CA LEU A 26 -1.70 -7.45 26.25
C LEU A 26 -1.77 -5.94 25.93
N GLY A 27 -2.83 -5.47 25.25
CA GLY A 27 -2.96 -4.08 24.83
C GLY A 27 -2.08 -3.72 23.62
N LEU A 28 -1.52 -4.72 22.94
CA LEU A 28 -0.76 -4.56 21.71
C LEU A 28 -1.73 -4.58 20.50
N GLY A 29 -1.44 -3.83 19.44
CA GLY A 29 -2.26 -3.79 18.22
C GLY A 29 -2.29 -5.14 17.48
N GLU A 30 -3.34 -5.41 16.69
CA GLU A 30 -3.53 -6.73 16.07
C GLU A 30 -2.41 -7.06 15.07
N VAL A 31 -1.86 -6.04 14.41
CA VAL A 31 -0.72 -6.16 13.49
C VAL A 31 0.51 -6.79 14.14
N LEU A 32 0.81 -6.43 15.39
CA LEU A 32 1.94 -7.03 16.11
C LEU A 32 1.71 -8.51 16.36
N GLY A 33 0.46 -8.91 16.62
CA GLY A 33 0.07 -10.31 16.73
C GLY A 33 0.26 -11.06 15.43
N TYR A 34 -0.12 -10.47 14.28
CA TYR A 34 0.08 -11.09 12.97
C TYR A 34 1.57 -11.21 12.61
N LEU A 35 2.38 -10.17 12.82
CA LEU A 35 3.83 -10.24 12.59
C LEU A 35 4.49 -11.32 13.45
N ALA A 36 4.15 -11.37 14.75
CA ALA A 36 4.67 -12.40 15.64
C ALA A 36 4.23 -13.81 15.21
N ALA A 37 2.98 -13.96 14.78
CA ALA A 37 2.47 -15.21 14.24
C ALA A 37 3.25 -15.65 12.99
N GLY A 38 3.50 -14.71 12.06
CA GLY A 38 4.31 -14.93 10.85
C GLY A 38 5.72 -15.42 11.17
N VAL A 39 6.41 -14.74 12.09
CA VAL A 39 7.75 -15.14 12.57
C VAL A 39 7.73 -16.56 13.15
N VAL A 40 6.72 -16.90 13.97
CA VAL A 40 6.62 -18.21 14.61
C VAL A 40 6.37 -19.33 13.59
N ILE A 41 5.44 -19.15 12.65
CA ILE A 41 5.10 -20.21 11.66
C ILE A 41 6.08 -20.26 10.47
N GLY A 42 6.79 -19.16 10.23
CA GLY A 42 7.72 -19.01 9.11
C GLY A 42 8.98 -19.87 9.23
N PRO A 43 9.83 -19.84 8.20
CA PRO A 43 11.03 -20.69 8.09
C PRO A 43 12.03 -20.47 9.23
N SER A 44 12.03 -19.29 9.86
CA SER A 44 13.02 -18.91 10.88
C SER A 44 12.81 -19.55 12.25
N VAL A 45 11.60 -20.01 12.57
CA VAL A 45 11.27 -20.56 13.90
C VAL A 45 10.76 -21.99 13.81
N LEU A 46 9.50 -22.20 13.39
CA LEU A 46 8.92 -23.55 13.31
C LEU A 46 9.02 -24.16 11.91
N ALA A 47 9.30 -23.36 10.88
CA ALA A 47 9.36 -23.76 9.48
C ALA A 47 8.12 -24.54 8.99
N LEU A 48 6.95 -24.19 9.52
CA LEU A 48 5.67 -24.77 9.16
C LEU A 48 5.21 -24.32 7.77
N VAL A 49 5.58 -23.09 7.38
CA VAL A 49 5.38 -22.53 6.05
C VAL A 49 6.75 -22.16 5.45
N PRO A 50 7.42 -23.09 4.74
CA PRO A 50 8.77 -22.87 4.24
C PRO A 50 8.83 -21.95 3.01
N ASP A 51 7.75 -21.89 2.22
CA ASP A 51 7.64 -21.01 1.06
C ASP A 51 7.03 -19.65 1.44
N ALA A 52 7.83 -18.80 2.06
CA ALA A 52 7.40 -17.45 2.44
C ALA A 52 7.14 -16.56 1.22
N GLU A 53 7.91 -16.74 0.14
CA GLU A 53 7.83 -15.88 -1.06
C GLU A 53 6.55 -16.10 -1.85
N GLY A 54 6.12 -17.37 -2.03
CA GLY A 54 4.83 -17.68 -2.65
C GLY A 54 3.63 -17.16 -1.84
N VAL A 55 3.72 -17.22 -0.50
CA VAL A 55 2.68 -16.65 0.37
C VAL A 55 2.65 -15.12 0.27
N LEU A 56 3.83 -14.47 0.27
CA LEU A 56 3.94 -13.01 0.14
C LEU A 56 3.25 -12.51 -1.12
N GLN A 57 3.50 -13.13 -2.27
CA GLN A 57 2.86 -12.76 -3.54
C GLN A 57 1.32 -12.83 -3.46
N PHE A 58 0.78 -13.90 -2.85
CA PHE A 58 -0.66 -14.03 -2.68
C PHE A 58 -1.23 -13.03 -1.66
N SER A 59 -0.45 -12.72 -0.62
CA SER A 59 -0.84 -11.80 0.45
C SER A 59 -0.95 -10.33 -0.01
N GLN A 60 -0.25 -9.95 -1.08
CA GLN A 60 -0.33 -8.60 -1.66
C GLN A 60 -1.74 -8.25 -2.15
N VAL A 61 -2.50 -9.25 -2.64
CA VAL A 61 -3.92 -9.07 -2.99
C VAL A 61 -4.74 -8.65 -1.78
N GLY A 62 -4.39 -9.14 -0.59
CA GLY A 62 -5.03 -8.76 0.66
C GLY A 62 -4.81 -7.30 1.03
N ILE A 63 -3.59 -6.78 0.86
CA ILE A 63 -3.29 -5.35 1.05
C ILE A 63 -4.07 -4.49 0.07
N VAL A 64 -4.11 -4.89 -1.20
CA VAL A 64 -4.80 -4.17 -2.27
C VAL A 64 -6.27 -3.96 -1.88
N LEU A 65 -6.96 -5.03 -1.47
CA LEU A 65 -8.34 -4.98 -1.01
C LEU A 65 -8.50 -4.14 0.27
N LEU A 66 -7.59 -4.28 1.24
CA LEU A 66 -7.60 -3.48 2.46
C LEU A 66 -7.51 -1.97 2.17
N LEU A 67 -6.53 -1.57 1.37
CA LEU A 67 -6.28 -0.17 1.06
C LEU A 67 -7.39 0.42 0.20
N PHE A 68 -8.03 -0.41 -0.62
CA PHE A 68 -9.27 -0.03 -1.28
C PHE A 68 -10.39 0.29 -0.28
N VAL A 69 -10.64 -0.56 0.72
CA VAL A 69 -11.64 -0.29 1.77
C VAL A 69 -11.30 0.97 2.56
N ILE A 70 -10.03 1.14 2.93
CA ILE A 70 -9.55 2.38 3.58
C ILE A 70 -9.81 3.60 2.67
N GLY A 71 -9.62 3.45 1.37
CA GLY A 71 -9.95 4.46 0.36
C GLY A 71 -11.43 4.81 0.34
N LEU A 72 -12.33 3.82 0.41
CA LEU A 72 -13.79 4.01 0.45
C LEU A 72 -14.26 4.80 1.67
N GLU A 73 -13.59 4.65 2.81
CA GLU A 73 -13.89 5.40 4.04
C GLU A 73 -13.47 6.88 3.95
N LEU A 74 -12.59 7.25 3.02
CA LEU A 74 -12.06 8.60 2.88
C LEU A 74 -12.89 9.45 1.93
N LYS A 75 -13.24 10.66 2.38
CA LYS A 75 -13.97 11.63 1.56
C LYS A 75 -13.03 12.26 0.50
N PRO A 76 -13.27 12.12 -0.82
CA PRO A 76 -12.44 12.65 -1.90
C PRO A 76 -12.24 14.17 -1.87
N SER A 77 -13.26 14.90 -1.43
CA SER A 77 -13.17 16.34 -1.16
C SER A 77 -12.00 16.70 -0.23
N ARG A 78 -11.58 15.79 0.66
CA ARG A 78 -10.43 16.00 1.54
C ARG A 78 -9.10 15.92 0.82
N LEU A 79 -8.92 15.08 -0.19
CA LEU A 79 -7.65 14.99 -0.92
C LEU A 79 -7.28 16.30 -1.61
N ARG A 80 -8.26 17.00 -2.19
CA ARG A 80 -8.03 18.31 -2.82
C ARG A 80 -7.59 19.37 -1.81
N VAL A 81 -8.12 19.31 -0.59
CA VAL A 81 -7.70 20.17 0.53
C VAL A 81 -6.30 19.78 1.00
N MET A 82 -5.95 18.50 0.93
CA MET A 82 -4.68 17.95 1.40
C MET A 82 -3.50 18.14 0.45
N ARG A 83 -3.69 18.68 -0.77
CA ARG A 83 -2.57 18.94 -1.72
C ARG A 83 -1.40 19.70 -1.09
N LYS A 84 -1.67 20.69 -0.23
CA LYS A 84 -0.64 21.46 0.48
C LYS A 84 0.05 20.63 1.56
N ALA A 85 -0.68 19.70 2.18
CA ALA A 85 -0.10 18.77 3.15
C ALA A 85 0.78 17.73 2.44
N VAL A 86 0.37 17.21 1.29
CA VAL A 86 1.15 16.21 0.50
C VAL A 86 2.43 16.85 -0.02
N PHE A 87 2.32 17.91 -0.82
CA PHE A 87 3.49 18.51 -1.48
C PHE A 87 4.25 19.53 -0.63
N GLY A 88 3.66 20.04 0.45
CA GLY A 88 4.33 20.99 1.36
C GLY A 88 4.89 20.29 2.59
N PHE A 89 4.03 19.68 3.41
CA PHE A 89 4.47 19.00 4.64
C PHE A 89 5.19 17.69 4.35
N GLY A 90 4.67 16.86 3.44
CA GLY A 90 5.30 15.58 3.06
C GLY A 90 6.70 15.77 2.48
N SER A 91 6.87 16.70 1.54
CA SER A 91 8.18 17.00 0.96
C SER A 91 9.19 17.53 1.97
N LEU A 92 8.75 18.43 2.86
CA LEU A 92 9.61 18.97 3.90
C LEU A 92 10.04 17.88 4.88
N GLN A 93 9.11 17.05 5.35
CA GLN A 93 9.42 15.97 6.27
C GLN A 93 10.40 14.99 5.65
N VAL A 94 10.12 14.49 4.43
CA VAL A 94 10.97 13.50 3.76
C VAL A 94 12.36 14.06 3.49
N SER A 95 12.45 15.31 3.04
CA SER A 95 13.74 15.96 2.77
C SER A 95 14.57 16.12 4.05
N VAL A 96 13.95 16.57 5.14
CA VAL A 96 14.63 16.76 6.43
C VAL A 96 15.10 15.43 7.00
N THR A 97 14.26 14.39 7.03
CA THR A 97 14.66 13.08 7.57
C THR A 97 15.71 12.41 6.70
N THR A 98 15.56 12.48 5.37
CA THR A 98 16.55 11.96 4.42
C THR A 98 17.90 12.64 4.64
N LEU A 99 17.92 13.97 4.77
CA LEU A 99 19.16 14.72 4.97
C LEU A 99 19.85 14.35 6.30
N LEU A 100 19.09 14.31 7.40
CA LEU A 100 19.66 13.99 8.71
C LEU A 100 20.24 12.56 8.75
N LEU A 101 19.51 11.58 8.21
CA LEU A 101 19.96 10.20 8.16
C LEU A 101 21.10 10.00 7.17
N ALA A 102 21.10 10.72 6.04
CA ALA A 102 22.20 10.71 5.08
C ALA A 102 23.47 11.32 5.68
N LEU A 103 23.37 12.42 6.44
CA LEU A 103 24.52 13.00 7.13
C LEU A 103 25.11 12.03 8.15
N ALA A 104 24.26 11.32 8.91
CA ALA A 104 24.72 10.27 9.82
C ALA A 104 25.41 9.12 9.07
N ALA A 105 24.83 8.64 7.96
CA ALA A 105 25.40 7.59 7.13
C ALA A 105 26.74 8.01 6.48
N TRP A 106 26.86 9.26 6.04
CA TRP A 106 28.10 9.82 5.52
C TRP A 106 29.17 9.91 6.60
N TRP A 107 28.80 10.31 7.82
CA TRP A 107 29.72 10.34 8.96
C TRP A 107 30.23 8.96 9.37
N LEU A 108 29.46 7.90 9.11
CA LEU A 108 29.86 6.50 9.27
C LEU A 108 30.75 5.98 8.13
N GLY A 109 31.13 6.83 7.16
CA GLY A 109 32.09 6.52 6.09
C GLY A 109 31.47 6.06 4.77
N LEU A 110 30.15 6.14 4.60
CA LEU A 110 29.52 5.85 3.30
C LEU A 110 29.82 6.95 2.27
N SER A 111 29.84 6.60 0.99
CA SER A 111 29.94 7.61 -0.08
C SER A 111 28.71 8.53 -0.07
N PRO A 112 28.80 9.78 -0.54
CA PRO A 112 27.65 10.70 -0.55
C PRO A 112 26.41 10.14 -1.25
N ALA A 113 26.61 9.40 -2.35
CA ALA A 113 25.55 8.69 -3.06
C ALA A 113 24.91 7.61 -2.18
N ALA A 114 25.70 6.70 -1.61
CA ALA A 114 25.20 5.63 -0.76
C ALA A 114 24.52 6.18 0.51
N ALA A 115 25.09 7.22 1.12
CA ALA A 115 24.53 7.90 2.27
C ALA A 115 23.15 8.51 1.98
N LEU A 116 22.97 9.13 0.81
CA LEU A 116 21.67 9.67 0.39
C LEU A 116 20.62 8.58 0.18
N VAL A 117 21.01 7.47 -0.46
CA VAL A 117 20.12 6.31 -0.65
C VAL A 117 19.72 5.71 0.69
N VAL A 118 20.68 5.45 1.57
CA VAL A 118 20.43 4.93 2.92
C VAL A 118 19.55 5.87 3.72
N GLY A 119 19.83 7.18 3.70
CA GLY A 119 19.04 8.17 4.41
C GLY A 119 17.60 8.23 3.93
N PHE A 120 17.38 8.13 2.63
CA PHE A 120 16.03 8.07 2.05
C PHE A 120 15.32 6.78 2.45
N SER A 121 15.95 5.63 2.23
CA SER A 121 15.38 4.32 2.54
C SER A 121 15.00 4.16 4.02
N LEU A 122 15.84 4.63 4.94
CA LEU A 122 15.55 4.60 6.37
C LEU A 122 14.48 5.61 6.80
N GLY A 123 14.26 6.67 6.01
CA GLY A 123 13.23 7.68 6.27
C GLY A 123 11.83 7.27 5.84
N LEU A 124 11.69 6.21 5.03
CA LEU A 124 10.40 5.71 4.55
C LEU A 124 9.60 5.03 5.66
N CYS A 125 8.27 5.14 5.58
CA CYS A 125 7.35 4.46 6.48
C CYS A 125 6.56 3.38 5.72
N SER A 126 6.16 2.32 6.42
CA SER A 126 5.28 1.31 5.86
C SER A 126 3.84 1.83 5.77
N THR A 127 3.40 2.17 4.56
CA THR A 127 2.05 2.71 4.30
C THR A 127 0.93 1.80 4.81
N PRO A 128 0.89 0.49 4.48
CA PRO A 128 -0.20 -0.38 4.93
C PRO A 128 -0.28 -0.48 6.46
N LEU A 129 0.87 -0.56 7.13
CA LEU A 129 0.96 -0.63 8.59
C LEU A 129 0.40 0.63 9.26
N VAL A 130 0.88 1.81 8.84
CA VAL A 130 0.45 3.08 9.45
C VAL A 130 -1.03 3.35 9.20
N LEU A 131 -1.51 3.14 7.97
CA LEU A 131 -2.93 3.35 7.66
C LEU A 131 -3.84 2.35 8.38
N HIS A 132 -3.39 1.12 8.54
CA HIS A 132 -4.13 0.14 9.33
C HIS A 132 -4.21 0.53 10.81
N LEU A 133 -3.09 0.89 11.44
CA LEU A 133 -3.07 1.32 12.85
C LEU A 133 -3.96 2.55 13.10
N LEU A 134 -3.94 3.52 12.17
CA LEU A 134 -4.84 4.68 12.22
C LEU A 134 -6.31 4.26 12.03
N GLY A 135 -6.58 3.25 11.20
CA GLY A 135 -7.90 2.67 10.99
C GLY A 135 -8.44 1.98 12.24
N GLU A 136 -7.66 1.10 12.87
CA GLU A 136 -8.01 0.41 14.12
C GLU A 136 -8.40 1.40 15.22
N ARG A 137 -7.64 2.50 15.34
CA ARG A 137 -7.88 3.56 16.31
C ARG A 137 -8.98 4.54 15.90
N LYS A 138 -9.56 4.39 14.71
CA LYS A 138 -10.53 5.32 14.10
C LYS A 138 -9.98 6.74 13.95
N GLU A 139 -8.66 6.87 13.81
CA GLU A 139 -7.93 8.13 13.75
C GLU A 139 -7.69 8.62 12.32
N LEU A 140 -8.00 7.85 11.27
CA LEU A 140 -7.81 8.26 9.87
C LEU A 140 -8.42 9.63 9.55
N GLN A 141 -9.55 9.96 10.18
CA GLN A 141 -10.29 11.20 9.92
C GLN A 141 -9.82 12.40 10.75
N THR A 142 -8.89 12.20 11.68
CA THR A 142 -8.33 13.24 12.55
C THR A 142 -7.34 14.15 11.81
N ARG A 143 -6.87 15.22 12.46
CA ARG A 143 -5.88 16.12 11.85
C ARG A 143 -4.54 15.42 11.63
N HIS A 144 -4.03 14.69 12.62
CA HIS A 144 -2.77 13.96 12.50
C HIS A 144 -2.88 12.78 11.54
N GLY A 145 -4.00 12.03 11.54
CA GLY A 145 -4.25 10.95 10.58
C GLY A 145 -4.22 11.43 9.13
N ARG A 146 -4.79 12.61 8.85
CA ARG A 146 -4.67 13.25 7.53
C ARG A 146 -3.24 13.64 7.18
N HIS A 147 -2.48 14.20 8.12
CA HIS A 147 -1.08 14.55 7.85
C HIS A 147 -0.19 13.31 7.64
N ALA A 148 -0.41 12.25 8.41
CA ALA A 148 0.25 10.96 8.23
C ALA A 148 -0.06 10.37 6.85
N PHE A 149 -1.34 10.33 6.47
CA PHE A 149 -1.74 9.90 5.13
C PHE A 149 -1.08 10.74 4.02
N ALA A 150 -1.07 12.07 4.16
CA ALA A 150 -0.46 12.96 3.17
C ALA A 150 1.05 12.73 3.03
N LEU A 151 1.73 12.43 4.14
CA LEU A 151 3.14 12.07 4.16
C LEU A 151 3.39 10.74 3.44
N LEU A 152 2.64 9.69 3.78
CA LEU A 152 2.77 8.37 3.16
C LEU A 152 2.54 8.44 1.64
N LEU A 153 1.52 9.18 1.21
CA LEU A 153 1.25 9.40 -0.22
C LEU A 153 2.42 10.11 -0.91
N PHE A 154 3.04 11.09 -0.25
CA PHE A 154 4.22 11.75 -0.80
C PHE A 154 5.42 10.80 -0.87
N GLN A 155 5.64 9.97 0.16
CA GLN A 155 6.70 8.96 0.19
C GLN A 155 6.56 7.95 -0.96
N ASP A 156 5.37 7.40 -1.17
CA ASP A 156 5.10 6.46 -2.26
C ASP A 156 5.38 7.11 -3.63
N LEU A 157 4.99 8.37 -3.82
CA LEU A 157 5.24 9.10 -5.07
C LEU A 157 6.72 9.47 -5.26
N ALA A 158 7.42 9.80 -4.16
CA ALA A 158 8.83 10.18 -4.18
C ALA A 158 9.77 8.97 -4.33
N ALA A 159 9.33 7.77 -3.95
CA ALA A 159 10.14 6.56 -4.02
C ALA A 159 10.59 6.24 -5.45
N ILE A 160 9.70 6.35 -6.45
CA ILE A 160 10.04 6.06 -7.86
C ILE A 160 11.19 6.93 -8.36
N PRO A 161 11.09 8.28 -8.39
CA PRO A 161 12.18 9.08 -8.94
C PRO A 161 13.48 8.90 -8.16
N VAL A 162 13.41 8.70 -6.84
CA VAL A 162 14.62 8.45 -6.04
C VAL A 162 15.25 7.11 -6.41
N LEU A 163 14.48 6.03 -6.49
CA LEU A 163 14.95 4.70 -6.90
C LEU A 163 15.49 4.70 -8.34
N ALA A 164 14.85 5.42 -9.25
CA ALA A 164 15.30 5.61 -10.62
C ALA A 164 16.64 6.37 -10.71
N ILE A 165 16.93 7.24 -9.74
CA ILE A 165 18.21 7.96 -9.62
C ILE A 165 19.30 7.07 -9.00
N VAL A 166 18.97 6.01 -8.25
CA VAL A 166 19.98 5.16 -7.59
C VAL A 166 21.02 4.59 -8.56
N PRO A 167 20.65 3.97 -9.70
CA PRO A 167 21.63 3.50 -10.68
C PRO A 167 22.47 4.64 -11.28
N LEU A 168 21.87 5.82 -11.43
CA LEU A 168 22.49 7.02 -11.99
C LEU A 168 23.51 7.68 -11.06
N LEU A 169 23.43 7.42 -9.76
CA LEU A 169 24.41 7.84 -8.77
C LEU A 169 25.71 7.00 -8.80
N ALA A 170 25.75 5.91 -9.56
CA ALA A 170 26.99 5.20 -9.87
C ALA A 170 27.80 6.01 -10.91
N ALA A 171 29.11 6.16 -10.66
CA ALA A 171 29.98 7.16 -11.29
C ALA A 171 30.00 7.19 -12.84
N ASP A 172 29.61 6.10 -13.52
CA ASP A 172 29.60 6.00 -14.99
C ASP A 172 28.21 6.15 -15.64
N ALA A 173 27.12 6.02 -14.88
CA ALA A 173 25.79 5.82 -15.47
C ALA A 173 25.13 7.10 -16.04
N LEU A 174 25.41 8.27 -15.45
CA LEU A 174 24.84 9.56 -15.90
C LEU A 174 25.48 10.03 -17.21
N MET A 175 26.75 9.71 -17.43
CA MET A 175 27.52 10.05 -18.64
C MET A 175 27.17 9.14 -19.81
N THR A 176 26.79 7.88 -19.56
CA THR A 176 26.46 6.91 -20.62
C THR A 176 24.98 6.95 -21.05
N ASN A 177 24.04 7.20 -20.13
CA ASN A 177 22.60 7.01 -20.40
C ASN A 177 21.76 8.31 -20.36
N GLY A 178 22.31 9.42 -19.85
CA GLY A 178 21.60 10.69 -19.71
C GLY A 178 20.34 10.62 -18.81
N ALA A 179 19.52 11.68 -18.85
CA ALA A 179 18.31 11.79 -18.03
C ALA A 179 17.04 11.17 -18.66
N ALA A 180 17.14 10.65 -19.89
CA ALA A 180 16.02 10.07 -20.64
C ALA A 180 15.28 8.91 -19.93
N PRO A 181 15.95 7.91 -19.31
CA PRO A 181 15.24 6.84 -18.61
C PRO A 181 14.46 7.34 -17.40
N LEU A 182 15.05 8.25 -16.61
CA LEU A 182 14.39 8.88 -15.47
C LEU A 182 13.14 9.67 -15.90
N LEU A 183 13.26 10.48 -16.96
CA LEU A 183 12.14 11.25 -17.49
C LEU A 183 10.99 10.33 -17.93
N ARG A 184 11.32 9.21 -18.57
CA ARG A 184 10.34 8.21 -19.01
C ARG A 184 9.58 7.62 -17.83
N GLU A 185 10.26 7.18 -16.78
CA GLU A 185 9.62 6.59 -15.59
C GLU A 185 8.71 7.59 -14.88
N VAL A 186 9.17 8.83 -14.70
CA VAL A 186 8.37 9.90 -14.09
C VAL A 186 7.12 10.21 -14.93
N VAL A 187 7.26 10.30 -16.25
CA VAL A 187 6.13 10.56 -17.16
C VAL A 187 5.14 9.39 -17.16
N LEU A 188 5.63 8.14 -17.13
CA LEU A 188 4.78 6.95 -17.05
C LEU A 188 4.01 6.91 -15.72
N ALA A 189 4.67 7.13 -14.59
CA ALA A 189 4.04 7.17 -13.27
C ALA A 189 2.99 8.30 -13.19
N ALA A 190 3.34 9.51 -13.63
CA ALA A 190 2.41 10.65 -13.65
C ALA A 190 1.23 10.40 -14.60
N GLY A 191 1.49 9.82 -15.77
CA GLY A 191 0.49 9.47 -16.77
C GLY A 191 -0.47 8.40 -16.27
N ALA A 192 0.03 7.35 -15.61
CA ALA A 192 -0.79 6.31 -14.99
C ALA A 192 -1.66 6.89 -13.87
N PHE A 193 -1.07 7.71 -12.98
CA PHE A 193 -1.79 8.37 -11.90
C PHE A 193 -2.92 9.28 -12.42
N ALA A 194 -2.61 10.12 -13.41
CA ALA A 194 -3.61 10.96 -14.07
C ALA A 194 -4.67 10.12 -14.80
N GLY A 195 -4.25 9.06 -15.49
CA GLY A 195 -5.11 8.10 -16.18
C GLY A 195 -6.08 7.40 -15.25
N LEU A 196 -5.65 7.00 -14.05
CA LEU A 196 -6.52 6.41 -13.04
C LEU A 196 -7.54 7.42 -12.51
N ILE A 197 -7.14 8.66 -12.24
CA ILE A 197 -8.06 9.70 -11.75
C ILE A 197 -9.10 10.06 -12.81
N VAL A 198 -8.65 10.31 -14.05
CA VAL A 198 -9.52 10.68 -15.17
C VAL A 198 -10.40 9.50 -15.54
N GLY A 199 -9.80 8.33 -15.79
CA GLY A 199 -10.49 7.09 -16.10
C GLY A 199 -11.49 6.72 -15.02
N GLY A 200 -11.10 6.78 -13.75
CA GLY A 200 -12.01 6.47 -12.65
C GLY A 200 -13.21 7.42 -12.59
N ARG A 201 -13.00 8.73 -12.82
CA ARG A 201 -14.09 9.70 -12.86
C ARG A 201 -15.11 9.45 -13.99
N PHE A 202 -14.66 8.92 -15.14
CA PHE A 202 -15.52 8.70 -16.31
C PHE A 202 -16.06 7.27 -16.44
N LEU A 203 -15.28 6.25 -16.04
CA LEU A 203 -15.59 4.84 -16.25
C LEU A 203 -16.32 4.21 -15.06
N LEU A 204 -16.02 4.62 -13.81
CA LEU A 204 -16.58 3.93 -12.64
C LEU A 204 -18.10 4.06 -12.58
N ARG A 205 -18.63 5.26 -12.78
CA ARG A 205 -20.08 5.49 -12.67
C ARG A 205 -20.87 4.67 -13.71
N PRO A 206 -20.54 4.68 -15.03
CA PRO A 206 -21.20 3.82 -16.00
C PRO A 206 -21.05 2.32 -15.70
N LEU A 207 -19.85 1.89 -15.30
CA LEU A 207 -19.55 0.48 -15.02
C LEU A 207 -20.42 -0.05 -13.87
N PHE A 208 -20.50 0.69 -12.77
CA PHE A 208 -21.34 0.30 -11.63
C PHE A 208 -22.84 0.45 -11.91
N HIS A 209 -23.24 1.41 -12.75
CA HIS A 209 -24.63 1.51 -13.18
C HIS A 209 -25.06 0.30 -14.03
N TYR A 210 -24.20 -0.12 -14.96
CA TYR A 210 -24.41 -1.35 -15.73
C TYR A 210 -24.50 -2.58 -14.82
N ALA A 211 -23.55 -2.73 -13.88
CA ALA A 211 -23.55 -3.82 -12.93
C ALA A 211 -24.83 -3.83 -12.06
N ALA A 212 -25.27 -2.67 -11.57
CA ALA A 212 -26.48 -2.53 -10.78
C ALA A 212 -27.75 -2.85 -11.58
N ALA A 213 -27.79 -2.52 -12.89
CA ALA A 213 -28.91 -2.82 -13.76
C ALA A 213 -29.16 -4.34 -13.93
N THR A 214 -28.13 -5.17 -13.78
CA THR A 214 -28.27 -6.63 -13.82
C THR A 214 -29.02 -7.21 -12.61
N ARG A 215 -29.14 -6.45 -11.51
CA ARG A 215 -29.68 -6.89 -10.21
C ARG A 215 -29.00 -8.14 -9.64
N SER A 216 -27.81 -8.50 -10.12
CA SER A 216 -27.00 -9.60 -9.59
C SER A 216 -25.94 -9.06 -8.62
N ARG A 217 -25.96 -9.54 -7.38
CA ARG A 217 -24.94 -9.18 -6.37
C ARG A 217 -23.55 -9.67 -6.78
N GLU A 218 -23.48 -10.80 -7.50
CA GLU A 218 -22.23 -11.38 -7.99
C GLU A 218 -21.58 -10.49 -9.06
N VAL A 219 -22.37 -9.98 -10.01
CA VAL A 219 -21.87 -9.07 -11.06
C VAL A 219 -21.38 -7.76 -10.44
N PHE A 220 -22.10 -7.24 -9.44
CA PHE A 220 -21.72 -6.03 -8.73
C PHE A 220 -20.41 -6.20 -7.95
N ALA A 221 -20.28 -7.27 -7.16
CA ALA A 221 -19.06 -7.59 -6.43
C ALA A 221 -17.87 -7.85 -7.39
N GLY A 222 -18.09 -8.60 -8.47
CA GLY A 222 -17.09 -8.84 -9.50
C GLY A 222 -16.63 -7.55 -10.18
N THR A 223 -17.53 -6.59 -10.38
CA THR A 223 -17.21 -5.26 -10.90
C THR A 223 -16.32 -4.46 -9.95
N ALA A 224 -16.60 -4.51 -8.64
CA ALA A 224 -15.74 -3.89 -7.64
C ALA A 224 -14.34 -4.51 -7.64
N LEU A 225 -14.23 -5.84 -7.65
CA LEU A 225 -12.95 -6.52 -7.72
C LEU A 225 -12.19 -6.19 -9.00
N LEU A 226 -12.86 -6.15 -10.15
CA LEU A 226 -12.26 -5.76 -11.43
C LEU A 226 -11.64 -4.36 -11.36
N VAL A 227 -12.37 -3.39 -10.79
CA VAL A 227 -11.88 -2.03 -10.62
C VAL A 227 -10.65 -1.99 -9.72
N VAL A 228 -10.70 -2.69 -8.59
CA VAL A 228 -9.62 -2.68 -7.59
C VAL A 228 -8.35 -3.29 -8.17
N ILE A 229 -8.46 -4.50 -8.71
CA ILE A 229 -7.32 -5.21 -9.31
C ILE A 229 -6.82 -4.47 -10.55
N GLY A 230 -7.72 -3.95 -11.39
CA GLY A 230 -7.34 -3.16 -12.56
C GLY A 230 -6.59 -1.88 -12.21
N ALA A 231 -7.00 -1.18 -11.15
CA ALA A 231 -6.31 0.01 -10.66
C ALA A 231 -4.95 -0.31 -10.04
N ALA A 232 -4.86 -1.39 -9.26
CA ALA A 232 -3.62 -1.90 -8.69
C ALA A 232 -2.61 -2.27 -9.80
N LEU A 233 -3.06 -3.04 -10.80
CA LEU A 233 -2.25 -3.46 -11.93
C LEU A 233 -1.78 -2.28 -12.78
N LEU A 234 -2.66 -1.30 -13.04
CA LEU A 234 -2.29 -0.08 -13.77
C LEU A 234 -1.13 0.67 -13.08
N MET A 235 -1.15 0.76 -11.75
CA MET A 235 -0.08 1.40 -11.00
C MET A 235 1.20 0.56 -11.01
N GLU A 236 1.09 -0.75 -10.81
CA GLU A 236 2.24 -1.65 -10.85
C GLU A 236 2.97 -1.62 -12.20
N LEU A 237 2.22 -1.63 -13.31
CA LEU A 237 2.78 -1.49 -14.65
C LEU A 237 3.50 -0.15 -14.88
N ALA A 238 3.18 0.87 -14.09
CA ALA A 238 3.82 2.17 -14.11
C ALA A 238 4.97 2.30 -13.08
N GLY A 239 5.31 1.22 -12.37
CA GLY A 239 6.33 1.19 -11.33
C GLY A 239 5.87 1.74 -9.97
N LEU A 240 4.57 2.05 -9.82
CA LEU A 240 3.95 2.49 -8.57
C LEU A 240 3.45 1.29 -7.76
N SER A 241 3.21 1.50 -6.47
CA SER A 241 2.69 0.42 -5.61
C SER A 241 1.25 0.04 -6.00
N MET A 242 0.95 -1.25 -6.04
CA MET A 242 -0.41 -1.77 -6.20
C MET A 242 -1.38 -1.18 -5.14
N ALA A 243 -0.85 -1.05 -3.93
CA ALA A 243 -1.45 -0.41 -2.77
C ALA A 243 -2.03 0.99 -3.08
N LEU A 244 -1.24 1.84 -3.74
CA LEU A 244 -1.64 3.19 -4.12
C LEU A 244 -2.80 3.17 -5.13
N GLY A 245 -2.75 2.29 -6.12
CA GLY A 245 -3.80 2.17 -7.14
C GLY A 245 -5.14 1.76 -6.53
N ALA A 246 -5.11 0.73 -5.68
CA ALA A 246 -6.28 0.26 -4.96
C ALA A 246 -6.87 1.34 -4.05
N PHE A 247 -6.01 2.03 -3.31
CA PHE A 247 -6.41 3.14 -2.46
C PHE A 247 -7.12 4.26 -3.24
N ILE A 248 -6.53 4.71 -4.35
CA ILE A 248 -7.11 5.77 -5.19
C ILE A 248 -8.44 5.32 -5.78
N ALA A 249 -8.56 4.08 -6.24
CA ALA A 249 -9.84 3.55 -6.73
C ALA A 249 -10.91 3.58 -5.64
N GLY A 250 -10.56 3.24 -4.40
CA GLY A 250 -11.45 3.31 -3.24
C GLY A 250 -11.93 4.72 -2.98
N VAL A 251 -11.01 5.69 -2.97
CA VAL A 251 -11.36 7.11 -2.87
C VAL A 251 -12.30 7.52 -3.99
N LEU A 252 -12.01 7.19 -5.25
CA LEU A 252 -12.87 7.60 -6.37
C LEU A 252 -14.29 7.04 -6.27
N LEU A 253 -14.47 5.90 -5.60
CA LEU A 253 -15.77 5.29 -5.31
C LEU A 253 -16.42 5.76 -4.00
N ALA A 254 -15.67 6.41 -3.11
CA ALA A 254 -16.16 6.83 -1.80
C ALA A 254 -17.30 7.86 -1.87
N ASP A 255 -17.36 8.69 -2.94
CA ASP A 255 -18.45 9.64 -3.20
C ASP A 255 -19.59 9.04 -4.05
N SER A 256 -19.53 7.75 -4.41
CA SER A 256 -20.56 7.10 -5.22
C SER A 256 -21.76 6.62 -4.40
N GLU A 257 -22.93 6.53 -5.04
CA GLU A 257 -24.16 5.94 -4.46
C GLU A 257 -24.00 4.47 -4.05
N TYR A 258 -22.98 3.81 -4.60
CA TYR A 258 -22.67 2.39 -4.44
C TYR A 258 -21.74 2.09 -3.27
N ARG A 259 -21.16 3.11 -2.64
CA ARG A 259 -20.13 2.95 -1.58
C ARG A 259 -20.54 1.95 -0.51
N HIS A 260 -21.71 2.12 0.10
CA HIS A 260 -22.14 1.30 1.23
C HIS A 260 -22.31 -0.18 0.85
N ASN A 261 -22.73 -0.46 -0.39
CA ASN A 261 -22.86 -1.82 -0.89
C ASN A 261 -21.48 -2.47 -1.05
N ILE A 262 -20.53 -1.74 -1.63
CA ILE A 262 -19.15 -2.22 -1.82
C ILE A 262 -18.46 -2.43 -0.45
N GLU A 263 -18.65 -1.51 0.48
CA GLU A 263 -18.10 -1.59 1.84
C GLU A 263 -18.64 -2.82 2.57
N ALA A 264 -19.96 -3.06 2.54
CA ALA A 264 -20.59 -4.19 3.20
C ALA A 264 -20.14 -5.56 2.64
N ASP A 265 -19.79 -5.63 1.34
CA ASP A 265 -19.35 -6.87 0.71
C ASP A 265 -17.89 -7.22 1.05
N ILE A 266 -17.03 -6.24 1.32
CA ILE A 266 -15.58 -6.45 1.54
C ILE A 266 -15.20 -6.44 3.02
N GLU A 267 -15.90 -5.68 3.86
CA GLU A 267 -15.59 -5.54 5.30
C GLU A 267 -15.38 -6.88 6.04
N PRO A 268 -16.17 -7.94 5.81
CA PRO A 268 -15.97 -9.23 6.49
C PRO A 268 -14.60 -9.88 6.23
N TYR A 269 -13.99 -9.60 5.08
CA TYR A 269 -12.72 -10.21 4.67
C TYR A 269 -11.51 -9.35 5.04
N ARG A 270 -11.74 -8.08 5.39
CA ARG A 270 -10.70 -7.10 5.68
C ARG A 270 -9.67 -7.59 6.69
N GLY A 271 -10.13 -8.12 7.82
CA GLY A 271 -9.25 -8.62 8.89
C GLY A 271 -8.44 -9.86 8.48
N LEU A 272 -9.04 -10.77 7.71
CA LEU A 272 -8.36 -11.98 7.23
C LEU A 272 -7.26 -11.67 6.21
N LEU A 273 -7.57 -10.76 5.28
CA LEU A 273 -6.64 -10.31 4.24
C LEU A 273 -5.45 -9.55 4.83
N LEU A 274 -5.71 -8.75 5.87
CA LEU A 274 -4.68 -8.07 6.64
C LEU A 274 -3.79 -9.06 7.40
N GLY A 275 -4.42 -10.02 8.08
CA GLY A 275 -3.68 -11.02 8.84
C GLY A 275 -2.76 -11.83 7.96
N LEU A 276 -3.26 -12.24 6.79
CA LEU A 276 -2.46 -12.95 5.79
C LEU A 276 -1.25 -12.12 5.32
N PHE A 277 -1.44 -10.82 5.07
CA PHE A 277 -0.32 -9.95 4.69
C PHE A 277 0.74 -9.85 5.79
N PHE A 278 0.36 -9.47 7.00
CA PHE A 278 1.35 -9.25 8.06
C PHE A 278 1.99 -10.54 8.56
N MET A 279 1.33 -11.70 8.43
CA MET A 279 1.96 -12.99 8.73
C MET A 279 2.93 -13.43 7.62
N ALA A 280 2.78 -12.93 6.39
CA ALA A 280 3.67 -13.28 5.28
C ALA A 280 4.98 -12.47 5.30
N VAL A 281 4.95 -11.26 5.85
CA VAL A 281 6.13 -10.37 6.07
C VAL A 281 7.08 -10.97 7.11
#